data_AF-A0A1I3XHM8-F1
#
_entry.id   AF-A0A1I3XHM8-F1
#
_cell.length_a   1.000
_cell.length_b   1.000
_cell.length_c   1.000
_cell.angle_alpha   90.00
_cell.angle_beta   90.00
_cell.angle_gamma   90.00
#
_symmetry.space_group_name_H-M   'P 1'
#
loop_
_entity.id
_entity.type
_entity.pdbx_description
1 polymer ?
#
loop_
_entity_poly.entity_id
_entity_poly.type
_entity_poly.pdbx_seq_one_letter_code
_entity_poly.pdbx_strand_id
1 'polypeptide(L)'
;MITNDNLKSRMVEKIIDLLKSLYSYGFSKPIVSQDDWSTSIIFKLTNIALEIELDWRDFNVFVLVVRMERGNLPSGYYVSAGKPCRYHLQKVISDRRWNVDQEAFAELTPKKNSRRQKILWSEDMMFDRFLAYKIVLDDCVDKLRKEESMIFEVAPDNGTLE
;
A
#
# COMPACT_ATOMS: atom_id res chain seq x y z
N MET A 1 -15.67 20.99 -19.60
CA MET A 1 -15.81 20.66 -18.16
C MET A 1 -15.40 19.21 -17.97
N ILE A 2 -14.39 18.95 -17.15
CA ILE A 2 -14.06 17.59 -16.72
C ILE A 2 -14.93 17.34 -15.49
N THR A 3 -15.79 16.32 -15.52
CA THR A 3 -16.60 15.91 -14.35
C THR A 3 -15.69 15.29 -13.29
N ASN A 4 -16.10 15.31 -12.02
CA ASN A 4 -15.31 14.75 -10.92
C ASN A 4 -15.02 13.23 -11.13
N ASP A 5 -15.99 12.49 -11.67
CA ASP A 5 -15.83 11.07 -12.01
C ASP A 5 -14.74 10.81 -13.07
N ASN A 6 -14.56 11.77 -13.99
CA ASN A 6 -13.48 11.69 -14.97
C ASN A 6 -12.10 11.96 -14.34
N LEU A 7 -12.01 12.75 -13.27
CA LEU A 7 -10.74 12.99 -12.57
C LEU A 7 -10.32 11.76 -11.75
N LYS A 8 -11.24 11.19 -10.97
CA LYS A 8 -10.98 9.96 -10.20
C LYS A 8 -10.53 8.82 -11.11
N SER A 9 -11.24 8.60 -12.22
CA SER A 9 -10.92 7.55 -13.19
C SER A 9 -9.53 7.75 -13.81
N ARG A 10 -9.18 8.99 -14.21
CA ARG A 10 -7.85 9.30 -14.75
C ARG A 10 -6.73 9.11 -13.74
N MET A 11 -6.96 9.43 -12.46
CA MET A 11 -5.97 9.17 -11.41
C MET A 11 -5.75 7.68 -11.22
N VAL A 12 -6.82 6.88 -11.16
CA VAL A 12 -6.76 5.42 -11.04
C VAL A 12 -5.98 4.82 -12.22
N GLU A 13 -6.28 5.24 -13.45
CA GLU A 13 -5.55 4.79 -14.65
C GLU A 13 -4.07 5.13 -14.58
N LYS A 14 -3.71 6.36 -14.15
CA LYS A 14 -2.33 6.79 -14.01
C LYS A 14 -1.58 5.98 -12.95
N ILE A 15 -2.23 5.69 -11.82
CA ILE A 15 -1.67 4.83 -10.76
C ILE A 15 -1.43 3.41 -11.29
N ILE A 16 -2.41 2.84 -12.00
CA ILE A 16 -2.27 1.50 -12.61
C ILE A 16 -1.12 1.48 -13.62
N ASP A 17 -0.98 2.52 -14.45
CA ASP A 17 0.10 2.63 -15.43
C ASP A 17 1.47 2.64 -14.76
N LEU A 18 1.63 3.44 -13.70
CA LEU A 18 2.86 3.49 -12.90
C LEU A 18 3.19 2.14 -12.24
N LEU A 19 2.19 1.33 -11.92
CA LEU A 19 2.36 0.02 -11.27
C LEU A 19 2.48 -1.16 -12.25
N LYS A 20 2.54 -0.93 -13.57
CA LYS A 20 2.70 -2.01 -14.56
C LYS A 20 3.98 -2.84 -14.36
N SER A 21 5.02 -2.26 -13.76
CA SER A 21 6.25 -2.99 -13.42
C SER A 21 5.99 -4.16 -12.46
N LEU A 22 4.92 -4.14 -11.66
CA LEU A 22 4.57 -5.25 -10.76
C LEU A 22 4.34 -6.57 -11.52
N TYR A 23 3.93 -6.52 -12.79
CA TYR A 23 3.71 -7.73 -13.59
C TYR A 23 4.99 -8.55 -13.78
N SER A 24 6.17 -7.92 -13.88
CA SER A 24 7.43 -8.64 -14.01
C SER A 24 7.83 -9.39 -12.73
N TYR A 25 7.26 -8.98 -11.58
CA TYR A 25 7.42 -9.65 -10.30
C TYR A 25 6.39 -10.75 -10.07
N GLY A 26 5.49 -11.00 -11.04
CA GLY A 26 4.49 -12.06 -10.97
C GLY A 26 3.13 -11.62 -10.39
N PHE A 27 2.93 -10.33 -10.12
CA PHE A 27 1.63 -9.85 -9.69
C PHE A 27 0.59 -9.95 -10.81
N SER A 28 -0.66 -10.16 -10.43
CA SER A 28 -1.81 -10.19 -11.35
C SER A 28 -2.04 -8.83 -12.02
N LYS A 29 -2.89 -8.82 -13.05
CA LYS A 29 -3.58 -7.59 -13.47
C LYS A 29 -4.38 -7.00 -12.29
N PRO A 30 -4.55 -5.67 -12.22
CA PRO A 30 -5.26 -5.03 -11.13
C PRO A 30 -6.74 -5.41 -11.16
N ILE A 31 -7.31 -5.56 -9.96
CA ILE A 31 -8.75 -5.57 -9.74
C ILE A 31 -9.09 -4.22 -9.12
N VAL A 32 -10.04 -3.49 -9.73
CA VAL A 32 -10.47 -2.18 -9.25
C VAL A 32 -11.87 -2.32 -8.66
N SER A 33 -12.06 -1.85 -7.44
CA SER A 33 -13.38 -1.70 -6.81
C SER A 33 -13.59 -0.24 -6.41
N GLN A 34 -14.82 0.23 -6.57
CA GLN A 34 -15.22 1.60 -6.25
C GLN A 34 -16.34 1.54 -5.22
N ASP A 35 -16.15 2.28 -4.14
CA ASP A 35 -17.16 2.57 -3.11
C ASP A 35 -17.42 4.08 -3.11
N ASP A 36 -18.44 4.53 -2.38
CA ASP A 36 -18.87 5.93 -2.36
C ASP A 36 -17.74 6.93 -2.06
N TRP A 37 -16.80 6.53 -1.21
CA TRP A 37 -15.74 7.40 -0.69
C TRP A 37 -14.33 6.88 -0.95
N SER A 38 -14.19 5.71 -1.59
CA SER A 38 -12.87 5.16 -1.87
C SER A 38 -12.81 4.37 -3.17
N THR A 39 -11.61 4.26 -3.72
CA THR A 39 -11.29 3.32 -4.80
C THR A 39 -10.14 2.44 -4.35
N SER A 40 -10.31 1.12 -4.45
CA SER A 40 -9.25 0.16 -4.19
C SER A 40 -8.70 -0.42 -5.49
N ILE A 41 -7.38 -0.49 -5.61
CA ILE A 41 -6.67 -1.11 -6.72
C ILE A 41 -5.83 -2.25 -6.15
N ILE A 42 -6.14 -3.49 -6.56
CA ILE A 42 -5.58 -4.70 -5.93
C ILE A 42 -4.76 -5.49 -6.94
N PHE A 43 -3.50 -5.72 -6.61
CA PHE A 43 -2.58 -6.59 -7.34
C PHE A 43 -2.29 -7.84 -6.49
N LYS A 44 -2.61 -9.03 -7.00
CA LYS A 44 -2.44 -10.28 -6.23
C LYS A 44 -1.13 -10.97 -6.58
N LEU A 45 -0.50 -11.54 -5.57
CA LEU A 45 0.52 -12.59 -5.67
C LEU A 45 -0.05 -13.89 -5.06
N THR A 46 0.79 -14.90 -4.82
CA THR A 46 0.32 -16.20 -4.31
C THR A 46 -0.15 -16.09 -2.86
N ASN A 47 0.69 -15.50 -2.01
CA ASN A 47 0.49 -15.44 -0.56
C ASN A 47 0.14 -14.04 -0.04
N ILE A 48 0.39 -13.02 -0.86
CA ILE A 48 0.06 -11.63 -0.55
C ILE A 48 -0.75 -10.97 -1.66
N ALA A 49 -1.38 -9.85 -1.34
CA ALA A 49 -1.79 -8.85 -2.32
C ALA A 49 -1.27 -7.47 -1.91
N LEU A 50 -1.08 -6.61 -2.89
CA LEU A 50 -0.91 -5.17 -2.69
C LEU A 50 -2.25 -4.50 -2.96
N GLU A 51 -2.74 -3.77 -1.98
CA GLU A 51 -3.98 -2.99 -2.03
C GLU A 51 -3.62 -1.51 -1.94
N ILE A 52 -3.96 -0.75 -2.98
CA ILE A 52 -3.83 0.71 -3.01
C ILE A 52 -5.22 1.28 -2.81
N GLU A 53 -5.46 1.85 -1.65
CA GLU A 53 -6.73 2.49 -1.28
C GLU A 53 -6.61 3.99 -1.46
N LEU A 54 -7.43 4.56 -2.35
CA LEU A 54 -7.60 5.99 -2.56
C LEU A 54 -8.82 6.44 -1.77
N ASP A 55 -8.60 7.20 -0.69
CA ASP A 55 -9.66 7.78 0.13
C ASP A 55 -10.03 9.16 -0.43
N TRP A 56 -11.14 9.21 -1.17
CA TRP A 56 -11.63 10.44 -1.82
C TRP A 56 -12.24 11.42 -0.83
N ARG A 57 -12.56 10.99 0.39
CA ARG A 57 -13.15 11.86 1.41
C ARG A 57 -12.07 12.69 2.09
N ASP A 58 -10.98 12.06 2.48
CA ASP A 58 -9.88 12.70 3.20
C ASP A 58 -8.68 13.04 2.29
N PHE A 59 -8.83 12.79 0.99
CA PHE A 59 -7.79 12.97 -0.04
C PHE A 59 -6.46 12.31 0.34
N ASN A 60 -6.53 11.06 0.78
CA ASN A 60 -5.39 10.28 1.24
C ASN A 60 -5.23 8.99 0.42
N VAL A 61 -4.03 8.41 0.48
CA VAL A 61 -3.73 7.13 -0.15
C VAL A 61 -3.03 6.23 0.84
N PHE A 62 -3.41 4.96 0.83
CA PHE A 62 -2.78 3.91 1.61
C PHE A 62 -2.30 2.79 0.70
N VAL A 63 -1.10 2.28 0.96
CA VAL A 63 -0.62 1.04 0.34
C VAL A 63 -0.51 -0.01 1.42
N LEU A 64 -1.30 -1.07 1.27
CA LEU A 64 -1.42 -2.17 2.21
C LEU A 64 -0.86 -3.45 1.61
N VAL A 65 -0.15 -4.23 2.43
CA VAL A 65 0.20 -5.62 2.16
C VAL A 65 -0.84 -6.50 2.83
N VAL A 66 -1.55 -7.28 2.03
CA VAL A 66 -2.72 -8.06 2.44
C VAL A 66 -2.36 -9.55 2.43
N ARG A 67 -2.73 -10.27 3.49
CA ARG A 67 -2.55 -11.73 3.59
C ARG A 67 -3.63 -12.42 2.77
N MET A 68 -3.22 -13.26 1.82
CA MET A 68 -4.15 -14.06 1.03
C MET A 68 -4.62 -15.31 1.78
N GLU A 69 -5.85 -15.72 1.55
CA GLU A 69 -6.47 -16.93 2.11
C GLU A 69 -6.80 -17.89 0.97
N ARG A 70 -5.94 -18.91 0.78
CA ARG A 70 -6.10 -19.92 -0.30
C ARG A 70 -6.30 -19.28 -1.69
N GLY A 71 -5.48 -18.27 -2.01
CA GLY A 71 -5.55 -17.54 -3.28
C GLY A 71 -6.64 -16.47 -3.37
N ASN A 72 -7.42 -16.26 -2.30
CA ASN A 72 -8.45 -15.22 -2.23
C ASN A 72 -8.06 -14.10 -1.28
N LEU A 73 -8.72 -12.94 -1.42
CA LEU A 73 -8.63 -11.88 -0.42
C LEU A 73 -9.27 -12.36 0.90
N PRO A 74 -8.78 -11.88 2.06
CA PRO A 74 -9.32 -12.29 3.34
C PRO A 74 -10.77 -11.82 3.50
N SER A 75 -11.58 -12.62 4.18
CA SER A 75 -13.01 -12.32 4.39
C SER A 75 -13.26 -11.09 5.27
N GLY A 76 -12.34 -10.77 6.18
CA GLY A 76 -12.40 -9.57 7.02
C GLY A 76 -11.51 -8.44 6.53
N TYR A 77 -11.79 -7.22 7.01
CA TYR A 77 -11.04 -6.01 6.62
C TYR A 77 -9.64 -5.96 7.27
N TYR A 78 -9.52 -5.77 8.59
CA TYR A 78 -8.20 -5.83 9.25
C TYR A 78 -7.88 -7.16 9.92
N VAL A 79 -8.90 -7.94 10.27
CA VAL A 79 -8.75 -9.23 10.96
C VAL A 79 -9.59 -10.27 10.24
N SER A 80 -8.98 -11.41 9.94
CA SER A 80 -9.65 -12.58 9.38
C SER A 80 -9.16 -13.83 10.12
N ALA A 81 -10.08 -14.74 10.45
CA ALA A 81 -9.80 -15.94 11.26
C ALA A 81 -8.99 -15.65 12.55
N GLY A 82 -9.26 -14.52 13.21
CA GLY A 82 -8.57 -14.12 14.45
C GLY A 82 -7.15 -13.58 14.28
N LYS A 83 -6.67 -13.37 13.04
CA LYS A 83 -5.33 -12.83 12.75
C LYS A 83 -5.41 -11.54 11.94
N PRO A 84 -4.49 -10.57 12.14
CA PRO A 84 -4.42 -9.41 11.26
C PRO A 84 -4.08 -9.83 9.81
N CYS A 85 -4.80 -9.25 8.86
CA CYS A 85 -4.68 -9.60 7.43
C CYS A 85 -4.33 -8.43 6.52
N ARG A 86 -4.27 -7.19 7.01
CA ARG A 86 -3.83 -6.01 6.26
C ARG A 86 -2.84 -5.20 7.08
N TYR A 87 -1.69 -4.88 6.49
CA TYR A 87 -0.64 -4.07 7.12
C TYR A 87 -0.26 -2.95 6.19
N HIS A 88 -0.11 -1.73 6.70
CA HIS A 88 0.48 -0.64 5.92
C HIS A 88 1.90 -1.03 5.47
N LEU A 89 2.25 -0.72 4.23
CA LEU A 89 3.58 -1.00 3.68
C LEU A 89 4.69 -0.45 4.58
N GLN A 90 4.48 0.73 5.19
CA GLN A 90 5.46 1.32 6.12
C GLN A 90 5.73 0.42 7.34
N LYS A 91 4.69 -0.23 7.87
CA LYS A 91 4.84 -1.15 8.99
C LYS A 91 5.62 -2.39 8.58
N VAL A 92 5.33 -2.96 7.41
CA VAL A 92 6.07 -4.13 6.89
C VAL A 92 7.55 -3.79 6.73
N ILE A 93 7.88 -2.67 6.10
CA ILE A 93 9.27 -2.21 5.92
C ILE A 93 9.97 -2.02 7.27
N SER A 94 9.28 -1.41 8.24
CA SER A 94 9.84 -1.16 9.57
C SER A 94 10.10 -2.45 10.35
N ASP A 95 9.12 -3.35 10.38
CA ASP A 95 9.20 -4.63 11.10
C ASP A 95 10.31 -5.52 10.49
N ARG A 96 10.49 -5.46 9.16
CA ARG A 96 11.50 -6.25 8.43
C ARG A 96 12.86 -5.54 8.29
N ARG A 97 12.97 -4.29 8.74
CA ARG A 97 14.17 -3.45 8.64
C ARG A 97 14.73 -3.37 7.22
N TRP A 98 13.84 -3.29 6.22
CA TRP A 98 14.26 -3.23 4.83
C TRP A 98 14.84 -1.86 4.50
N ASN A 99 15.98 -1.85 3.80
CA ASN A 99 16.52 -0.61 3.24
C ASN A 99 15.67 -0.17 2.04
N VAL A 100 15.19 1.07 2.11
CA VAL A 100 14.37 1.79 1.11
C VAL A 100 14.78 3.26 1.12
N ASP A 101 14.34 4.04 0.15
CA ASP A 101 14.49 5.49 0.15
C ASP A 101 13.91 6.12 1.44
N GLN A 102 14.80 6.69 2.25
CA GLN A 102 14.45 7.19 3.57
C GLN A 102 13.70 8.52 3.53
N GLU A 103 13.91 9.34 2.49
CA GLU A 103 13.23 10.62 2.31
C GLU A 103 11.76 10.38 1.95
N ALA A 104 11.51 9.54 0.94
CA ALA A 104 10.17 9.13 0.56
C ALA A 104 9.46 8.41 1.73
N PHE A 105 10.16 7.53 2.45
CA PHE A 105 9.60 6.82 3.61
C PHE A 105 9.20 7.76 4.76
N ALA A 106 9.99 8.82 5.01
CA ALA A 106 9.69 9.80 6.05
C ALA A 106 8.41 10.61 5.75
N GLU A 107 8.14 10.93 4.48
CA GLU A 107 6.92 11.63 4.05
C GLU A 107 5.64 10.79 4.23
N LEU A 108 5.78 9.47 4.21
CA LEU A 108 4.67 8.55 4.49
C LEU A 108 4.36 8.44 5.98
N THR A 109 5.32 8.75 6.85
CA THR A 109 5.20 8.54 8.30
C THR A 109 4.49 9.73 8.97
N PRO A 110 3.49 9.51 9.86
CA PRO A 110 2.82 10.62 10.55
C PRO A 110 3.81 11.41 11.43
N LYS A 111 4.00 12.70 11.15
CA LYS A 111 4.85 13.60 11.97
C LYS A 111 4.13 13.89 13.30
N LYS A 112 4.72 13.48 14.44
CA LYS A 112 4.12 13.59 15.79
C LYS A 112 3.83 15.03 16.28
N ASN A 113 4.45 16.06 15.68
CA ASN A 113 4.47 17.42 16.26
C ASN A 113 4.13 18.56 15.28
N SER A 114 3.51 18.31 14.13
CA SER A 114 3.03 19.43 13.31
C SER A 114 1.75 20.01 13.94
N ARG A 115 1.85 21.23 14.48
CA ARG A 115 0.67 22.10 14.69
C ARG A 115 -0.19 21.97 13.43
N ARG A 116 -1.42 21.47 13.59
CA ARG A 116 -2.39 21.30 12.50
C ARG A 116 -2.68 22.67 11.87
N GLN A 117 -1.82 23.14 10.98
CA GLN A 117 -2.31 23.92 9.86
C GLN A 117 -3.36 23.04 9.19
N LYS A 118 -4.56 23.59 9.00
CA LYS A 118 -5.59 22.98 8.15
C LYS A 118 -5.01 22.91 6.74
N ILE A 119 -4.24 21.88 6.46
CA ILE A 119 -3.87 21.52 5.10
C ILE A 119 -5.20 21.16 4.44
N LEU A 120 -5.62 21.96 3.45
CA LEU A 120 -6.65 21.53 2.52
C LEU A 120 -6.00 20.45 1.66
N TRP A 121 -6.27 19.20 2.01
CA TRP A 121 -5.86 18.09 1.17
C TRP A 121 -6.58 18.16 -0.17
N SER A 122 -5.88 17.80 -1.24
CA SER A 122 -6.37 17.80 -2.62
C SER A 122 -6.01 16.49 -3.32
N GLU A 123 -6.63 16.25 -4.47
CA GLU A 123 -6.30 15.14 -5.36
C GLU A 123 -4.82 15.13 -5.77
N ASP A 124 -4.23 16.30 -6.03
CA ASP A 124 -2.80 16.40 -6.38
C ASP A 124 -1.92 15.97 -5.20
N MET A 125 -2.25 16.39 -3.98
CA MET A 125 -1.53 15.96 -2.78
C MET A 125 -1.67 14.46 -2.50
N MET A 126 -2.85 13.88 -2.75
CA MET A 126 -3.05 12.43 -2.70
C MET A 126 -2.13 11.72 -3.71
N PHE A 127 -2.06 12.25 -4.94
CA PHE A 127 -1.22 11.67 -5.99
C PHE A 127 0.27 11.81 -5.68
N ASP A 128 0.73 12.96 -5.18
CA ASP A 128 2.11 13.16 -4.74
C ASP A 128 2.49 12.19 -3.61
N ARG A 129 1.56 11.97 -2.67
CA ARG A 129 1.74 10.96 -1.62
C ARG A 129 1.82 9.54 -2.21
N PHE A 130 1.05 9.24 -3.26
CA PHE A 130 1.20 7.98 -3.99
C PHE A 130 2.57 7.86 -4.67
N LEU A 131 3.12 8.94 -5.24
CA LEU A 131 4.47 8.92 -5.82
C LEU A 131 5.55 8.60 -4.77
N ALA A 132 5.42 9.10 -3.54
CA ALA A 132 6.28 8.69 -2.44
C ALA A 132 6.15 7.19 -2.12
N TYR A 133 4.91 6.67 -2.09
CA TYR A 133 4.68 5.22 -1.98
C TYR A 133 5.31 4.44 -3.13
N LYS A 134 5.26 4.95 -4.36
CA LYS A 134 5.82 4.29 -5.54
C LYS A 134 7.33 4.14 -5.44
N ILE A 135 8.04 5.19 -5.03
CA ILE A 135 9.50 5.14 -4.81
C ILE A 135 9.84 4.05 -3.79
N VAL A 136 9.18 4.08 -2.63
CA VAL A 136 9.38 3.09 -1.57
C VAL A 136 9.02 1.67 -2.03
N LEU A 137 7.95 1.52 -2.81
CA LEU A 137 7.50 0.23 -3.34
C LEU A 137 8.52 -0.35 -4.33
N ASP A 138 9.09 0.46 -5.22
CA ASP A 138 10.10 0.00 -6.17
C ASP A 138 11.35 -0.58 -5.48
N ASP A 139 11.76 0.00 -4.35
CA ASP A 139 12.90 -0.50 -3.57
C ASP A 139 12.64 -1.81 -2.81
N CYS A 140 11.37 -2.15 -2.58
CA CYS A 140 11.00 -3.26 -1.71
C CYS A 140 10.17 -4.35 -2.41
N VAL A 141 9.70 -4.15 -3.64
CA VAL A 141 8.82 -5.11 -4.34
C VAL A 141 9.46 -6.48 -4.55
N ASP A 142 10.75 -6.56 -4.87
CA ASP A 142 11.44 -7.85 -5.00
C ASP A 142 11.52 -8.59 -3.65
N LYS A 143 11.71 -7.84 -2.56
CA LYS A 143 11.71 -8.40 -1.19
C LYS A 143 10.32 -8.90 -0.80
N LEU A 144 9.27 -8.11 -1.10
CA LEU A 144 7.87 -8.52 -0.92
C LEU A 144 7.58 -9.84 -1.65
N ARG A 145 8.02 -9.96 -2.91
CA ARG A 145 7.84 -11.18 -3.71
C ARG A 145 8.60 -12.36 -3.11
N LYS A 146 9.87 -12.18 -2.75
CA LYS A 146 10.73 -13.26 -2.22
C LYS A 146 10.27 -13.74 -0.85
N GLU A 147 9.71 -12.86 -0.04
CA GLU A 147 9.31 -13.13 1.35
C GLU A 147 7.80 -13.34 1.51
N GLU A 148 7.02 -13.47 0.41
CA GLU A 148 5.55 -13.42 0.46
C GLU A 148 4.90 -14.40 1.47
N SER A 149 5.50 -15.56 1.70
CA SER A 149 5.01 -16.58 2.63
C SER A 149 5.27 -16.24 4.12
N MET A 150 6.23 -15.38 4.40
CA MET A 150 6.76 -15.10 5.74
C MET A 150 6.62 -13.63 6.17
N ILE A 151 6.10 -12.75 5.30
CA ILE A 151 5.93 -11.30 5.59
C ILE A 151 5.21 -11.04 6.91
N PHE A 152 4.20 -11.87 7.22
CA PHE A 152 3.38 -11.71 8.41
C PHE A 152 3.79 -12.60 9.58
N GLU A 153 4.92 -13.30 9.46
CA GLU A 153 5.51 -14.04 10.56
C GLU A 153 6.36 -13.07 11.38
N VAL A 154 6.31 -13.22 12.71
CA VAL A 154 7.19 -12.46 13.60
C VAL A 154 8.62 -12.84 13.20
N ALA A 155 9.45 -11.83 12.88
CA ALA A 155 10.85 -12.09 12.62
C ALA A 155 11.41 -12.88 13.81
N PRO A 156 12.15 -13.99 13.59
CA PRO A 156 12.74 -14.71 14.70
C PRO A 156 13.52 -13.71 15.54
N ASP A 157 13.24 -13.72 16.85
CA ASP A 157 14.04 -12.99 17.82
C ASP A 157 15.47 -13.46 17.58
N ASN A 158 16.30 -12.61 16.97
CA ASN A 158 17.73 -12.86 16.92
C ASN A 158 18.18 -12.67 18.36
N GLY A 159 18.05 -13.75 19.13
CA GLY A 159 18.34 -13.82 20.54
C GLY A 159 19.61 -13.05 20.81
N THR A 160 19.53 -12.15 21.77
CA THR A 160 20.70 -11.53 22.38
C THR A 160 21.56 -12.69 22.86
N LEU A 161 22.60 -13.01 22.09
CA LEU A 161 23.72 -13.78 22.60
C LEU A 161 24.50 -12.80 23.48
N GLU A 162 24.48 -13.16 24.77
CA GLU A 162 25.22 -12.61 25.93
C GLU A 162 24.59 -11.41 26.65
#